data_AF-A0A7K9ERR7-F1
#
_entry.id   AF-A0A7K9ERR7-F1
#
_cell.length_a   1.000
_cell.length_b   1.000
_cell.length_c   1.000
_cell.angle_alpha   90.00
_cell.angle_beta   90.00
_cell.angle_gamma   90.00
#
_symmetry.space_group_name_H-M   'P 1'
#
loop_
_entity.id
_entity.type
_entity.pdbx_description
1 polymer ?
#
loop_
_entity_poly.entity_id
_entity_poly.type
_entity_poly.pdbx_seq_one_letter_code
_entity_poly.pdbx_strand_id
1 'polypeptide(L)'
;VPLFDVVTQYRAIFSDEEPPPPPSPEGRPLAEGAIFHGWVLQKVSEFLRTLERDLRRGVGGRLDSLLGQCMYFGLSFSRVGADFRGQLAPLFQHVAAAAFQKAVEEAVEKFQEEMNSYTLISAPAVLGGSTAVPVPVAQPGTLQPPMMLLDFPPLACFLNGLLVAFNDLRLCCPIALAQDVTSCLEKALGEVTKTILAFHRAEEAAFSTREQELFSQFCAAFLEDLLPFLNRCLQVLFPPAQLAQALGVPPTQLQRLGHLGRIEVGALREPLAFLLPAPGEEPPALESPPRLEREEGAVPGDP
;
A
#
# COMPACT_ATOMS: atom_id res chain seq x y z
N VAL A 1 -31.33 3.76 26.42
CA VAL A 1 -32.44 3.39 25.52
C VAL A 1 -31.90 3.30 24.11
N PRO A 2 -32.12 2.21 23.37
CA PRO A 2 -31.66 2.11 21.98
C PRO A 2 -32.25 3.24 21.17
N LEU A 3 -31.42 4.02 20.46
CA LEU A 3 -31.89 5.18 19.71
C LEU A 3 -32.99 4.80 18.69
N PHE A 4 -32.87 3.59 18.14
CA PHE A 4 -33.86 3.00 17.24
C PHE A 4 -35.23 2.81 17.90
N ASP A 5 -35.27 2.43 19.18
CA ASP A 5 -36.53 2.26 19.92
C ASP A 5 -37.19 3.62 20.14
N VAL A 6 -36.40 4.65 20.46
CA VAL A 6 -36.91 6.03 20.60
C VAL A 6 -37.49 6.53 19.28
N VAL A 7 -36.83 6.24 18.16
CA VAL A 7 -37.32 6.62 16.84
C VAL A 7 -38.59 5.87 16.45
N THR A 8 -38.63 4.57 16.74
CA THR A 8 -39.79 3.72 16.43
C THR A 8 -41.00 4.12 17.29
N GLN A 9 -40.79 4.40 18.57
CA GLN A 9 -41.82 4.90 19.48
C GLN A 9 -42.30 6.29 19.07
N TYR A 10 -41.40 7.21 18.70
CA TYR A 10 -41.77 8.53 18.21
C TYR A 10 -42.69 8.43 17.00
N ARG A 11 -42.31 7.65 15.98
CA ARG A 11 -43.15 7.44 14.78
C ARG A 11 -44.49 6.77 15.07
N ALA A 12 -44.57 5.95 16.12
CA ALA A 12 -45.83 5.32 16.52
C ALA A 12 -46.78 6.28 17.26
N ILE A 13 -46.24 7.31 17.93
CA ILE A 13 -47.01 8.29 18.72
C ILE A 13 -47.34 9.54 17.88
N PHE A 14 -46.39 10.00 17.08
CA PHE A 14 -46.44 11.21 16.28
C PHE A 14 -46.37 10.80 14.80
N SER A 15 -47.52 10.53 14.19
CA SER A 15 -47.63 10.14 12.79
C SER A 15 -47.25 11.29 11.85
N ASP A 16 -45.95 11.52 11.63
CA ASP A 16 -45.37 12.57 10.75
C ASP A 16 -45.71 12.40 9.24
N GLU A 17 -46.47 11.35 8.86
CA GLU A 17 -46.90 11.06 7.48
C GLU A 17 -48.27 11.67 7.12
N GLU A 18 -48.86 12.50 7.99
CA GLU A 18 -50.08 13.23 7.63
C GLU A 18 -49.74 14.36 6.63
N PRO A 19 -50.38 14.41 5.44
CA PRO A 19 -50.11 15.45 4.46
C PRO A 19 -50.30 16.83 5.10
N PRO A 20 -49.41 17.80 4.79
CA PRO A 20 -49.48 19.12 5.42
C PRO A 20 -50.88 19.71 5.21
N PRO A 21 -51.55 20.18 6.27
CA PRO A 21 -52.85 20.81 6.13
C PRO A 21 -52.73 22.03 5.19
N PRO A 22 -53.78 22.38 4.44
CA PRO A 22 -53.77 23.55 3.57
C PRO A 22 -53.36 24.79 4.37
N PRO A 23 -52.60 25.73 3.78
CA PRO A 23 -52.01 26.84 4.51
C PRO A 23 -53.11 27.66 5.20
N SER A 24 -53.18 27.57 6.52
CA SER A 24 -54.04 28.41 7.35
C SER A 24 -53.35 29.74 7.60
N PRO A 25 -54.06 30.88 7.51
CA PRO A 25 -53.45 32.21 7.62
C PRO A 25 -52.91 32.57 9.02
N GLU A 26 -53.13 31.73 10.05
CA GLU A 26 -52.84 32.09 11.45
C GLU A 26 -52.04 31.04 12.25
N GLY A 27 -51.61 29.94 11.64
CA GLY A 27 -50.84 28.90 12.35
C GLY A 27 -49.54 28.61 11.65
N ARG A 28 -48.40 29.01 12.23
CA ARG A 28 -47.10 28.41 11.85
C ARG A 28 -47.23 26.91 12.11
N PRO A 29 -47.07 26.03 11.12
CA PRO A 29 -46.95 24.60 11.41
C PRO A 29 -45.71 24.47 12.29
N LEU A 30 -45.90 24.15 13.57
CA LEU A 30 -44.79 23.82 14.45
C LEU A 30 -44.21 22.55 13.83
N ALA A 31 -42.99 22.65 13.30
CA ALA A 31 -42.32 21.52 12.69
C ALA A 31 -41.85 20.57 13.81
N GLU A 32 -42.79 19.92 14.49
CA GLU A 32 -42.53 18.96 15.58
C GLU A 32 -41.61 17.84 15.08
N GLY A 33 -41.81 17.36 13.85
CA GLY A 33 -40.88 16.47 13.15
C GLY A 33 -39.47 17.06 12.98
N ALA A 34 -39.32 18.38 12.80
CA ALA A 34 -38.01 19.01 12.71
C ALA A 34 -37.25 19.03 14.05
N ILE A 35 -37.95 19.10 15.18
CA ILE A 35 -37.33 18.99 16.52
C ILE A 35 -36.78 17.58 16.71
N PHE A 36 -37.56 16.56 16.34
CA PHE A 36 -37.14 15.17 16.40
C PHE A 36 -35.95 14.88 15.47
N HIS A 37 -36.02 15.30 14.21
CA HIS A 37 -34.91 15.20 13.27
C HIS A 37 -33.66 15.93 13.76
N GLY A 38 -33.81 17.11 14.36
CA GLY A 38 -32.72 17.86 14.99
C GLY A 38 -32.06 17.07 16.14
N TRP A 39 -32.86 16.43 16.99
CA TRP A 39 -32.36 15.56 18.05
C TRP A 39 -31.62 14.33 17.52
N VAL A 40 -32.15 13.67 16.47
CA VAL A 40 -31.47 12.53 15.82
C VAL A 40 -30.12 12.95 15.24
N LEU A 41 -30.06 14.10 14.55
CA LEU A 41 -28.81 14.66 14.02
C LEU A 41 -27.81 15.00 15.12
N GLN A 42 -28.27 15.53 16.25
CA GLN A 42 -27.42 15.76 17.41
C GLN A 42 -26.80 14.45 17.92
N LYS A 43 -27.60 13.38 18.02
CA LYS A 43 -27.12 12.07 18.48
C LYS A 43 -26.11 11.44 17.53
N VAL A 44 -26.35 11.54 16.22
CA VAL A 44 -25.37 11.14 15.20
C VAL A 44 -24.08 11.93 15.34
N SER A 45 -24.16 13.24 15.55
CA SER A 45 -22.99 14.10 15.75
C SER A 45 -22.20 13.74 17.00
N GLU A 46 -22.87 13.42 18.11
CA GLU A 46 -22.24 12.92 19.35
C GLU A 46 -21.50 11.60 19.11
N PHE A 47 -22.11 10.68 18.35
CA PHE A 47 -21.48 9.42 17.95
C PHE A 47 -20.23 9.65 17.09
N LEU A 48 -20.32 10.47 16.04
CA LEU A 48 -19.19 10.74 15.14
C LEU A 48 -18.01 11.37 15.88
N ARG A 49 -18.25 12.33 16.79
CA ARG A 49 -17.18 12.93 17.60
C ARG A 49 -16.53 11.92 18.54
N THR A 50 -17.33 11.03 19.14
CA THR A 50 -16.82 9.97 20.00
C THR A 50 -15.98 8.99 19.20
N LEU A 51 -16.47 8.56 18.04
CA LEU A 51 -15.78 7.69 17.11
C LEU A 51 -14.46 8.29 16.65
N GLU A 52 -14.43 9.56 16.25
CA GLU A 52 -13.21 10.27 15.83
C GLU A 52 -12.15 10.29 16.95
N ARG A 53 -12.57 10.63 18.19
CA ARG A 53 -11.67 10.63 19.33
C ARG A 53 -11.09 9.24 19.60
N ASP A 54 -11.91 8.21 19.55
CA ASP A 54 -11.49 6.85 19.87
C ASP A 54 -10.61 6.27 18.74
N LEU A 55 -10.92 6.60 17.48
CA LEU A 55 -10.08 6.31 16.32
C LEU A 55 -8.68 6.91 16.46
N ARG A 56 -8.58 8.17 16.90
CA ARG A 56 -7.28 8.85 17.15
C ARG A 56 -6.45 8.19 18.26
N ARG A 57 -7.09 7.51 19.21
CA ARG A 57 -6.37 6.78 20.28
C ARG A 57 -5.80 5.44 19.80
N GLY A 58 -6.19 5.00 18.61
CA GLY A 58 -5.79 3.73 18.01
C GLY A 58 -6.83 2.64 18.21
N VAL A 59 -7.11 1.91 17.14
CA VAL A 59 -8.14 0.85 17.09
C VAL A 59 -7.56 -0.55 16.84
N GLY A 60 -6.24 -0.70 16.99
CA GLY A 60 -5.52 -1.95 16.71
C GLY A 60 -5.63 -2.36 15.23
N GLY A 61 -5.34 -3.63 14.94
CA GLY A 61 -5.31 -4.18 13.58
C GLY A 61 -6.67 -4.54 12.97
N ARG A 62 -7.78 -3.97 13.45
CA ARG A 62 -9.16 -4.34 13.04
C ARG A 62 -9.99 -3.14 12.57
N LEU A 63 -9.34 -2.18 11.92
CA LEU A 63 -9.97 -0.97 11.37
C LEU A 63 -11.11 -1.31 10.39
N ASP A 64 -10.92 -2.36 9.61
CA ASP A 64 -11.88 -2.94 8.65
C ASP A 64 -13.19 -3.36 9.33
N SER A 65 -13.08 -4.08 10.46
CA SER A 65 -14.21 -4.58 11.22
C SER A 65 -15.00 -3.42 11.84
N LEU A 66 -14.29 -2.41 12.36
CA LEU A 66 -14.92 -1.22 12.93
C LEU A 66 -15.61 -0.38 11.86
N LEU A 67 -14.99 -0.22 10.68
CA LEU A 67 -15.59 0.45 9.54
C LEU A 67 -16.87 -0.27 9.10
N GLY A 68 -16.83 -1.60 8.96
CA GLY A 68 -17.98 -2.42 8.59
C GLY A 68 -19.15 -2.26 9.57
N GLN A 69 -18.86 -2.27 10.88
CA GLN A 69 -19.86 -2.05 11.91
C GLN A 69 -20.45 -0.63 11.85
N CYS A 70 -19.61 0.39 11.67
CA CYS A 70 -20.07 1.78 11.55
C CYS A 70 -20.91 2.00 10.29
N MET A 71 -20.53 1.37 9.17
CA MET A 71 -21.29 1.39 7.92
C MET A 71 -22.65 0.71 8.06
N TYR A 72 -22.72 -0.45 8.71
CA TYR A 72 -23.99 -1.12 9.01
C TYR A 72 -24.87 -0.31 9.94
N PHE A 73 -24.27 0.34 10.94
CA PHE A 73 -24.96 1.26 11.85
C PHE A 73 -25.56 2.46 11.09
N GLY A 74 -24.79 3.10 10.21
CA GLY A 74 -25.27 4.18 9.35
C GLY A 74 -26.38 3.74 8.38
N LEU A 75 -26.26 2.55 7.79
CA LEU A 75 -27.30 1.97 6.95
C LEU A 75 -28.60 1.71 7.74
N SER A 76 -28.49 1.25 8.98
CA SER A 76 -29.67 1.04 9.84
C SER A 76 -30.42 2.36 10.10
N PHE A 77 -29.68 3.47 10.18
CA PHE A 77 -30.25 4.81 10.35
C PHE A 77 -30.77 5.46 9.06
N SER A 78 -30.44 4.93 7.88
CA SER A 78 -31.03 5.42 6.63
C SER A 78 -32.55 5.20 6.60
N ARG A 79 -33.04 4.15 7.28
CA ARG A 79 -34.49 3.86 7.44
C ARG A 79 -35.25 4.95 8.18
N VAL A 80 -34.54 5.78 8.93
CA VAL A 80 -35.10 6.90 9.69
C VAL A 80 -34.70 8.26 9.12
N GLY A 81 -34.14 8.27 7.91
CA GLY A 81 -33.73 9.49 7.20
C GLY A 81 -32.41 10.10 7.70
N ALA A 82 -31.62 9.36 8.47
CA ALA A 82 -30.39 9.85 9.10
C ALA A 82 -29.15 9.06 8.65
N ASP A 83 -28.96 8.88 7.34
CA ASP A 83 -27.76 8.23 6.81
C ASP A 83 -26.51 9.12 6.99
N PHE A 84 -25.55 8.65 7.77
CA PHE A 84 -24.29 9.35 8.03
C PHE A 84 -23.06 8.64 7.45
N ARG A 85 -23.24 7.62 6.60
CA ARG A 85 -22.12 6.86 6.02
C ARG A 85 -21.15 7.74 5.24
N GLY A 86 -21.65 8.80 4.59
CA GLY A 86 -20.81 9.80 3.93
C GLY A 86 -19.84 10.53 4.87
N GLN A 87 -20.16 10.63 6.16
CA GLN A 87 -19.30 11.26 7.17
C GLN A 87 -18.31 10.27 7.79
N LEU A 88 -18.51 8.95 7.64
CA LEU A 88 -17.58 7.94 8.14
C LEU A 88 -16.32 7.86 7.27
N ALA A 89 -16.49 7.90 5.94
CA ALA A 89 -15.38 7.77 5.00
C ALA A 89 -14.16 8.65 5.32
N PRO A 90 -14.28 9.99 5.53
CA PRO A 90 -13.13 10.84 5.84
C PRO A 90 -12.49 10.52 7.20
N LEU A 91 -13.27 10.08 8.20
CA LEU A 91 -12.73 9.73 9.52
C LEU A 91 -11.81 8.51 9.44
N PHE A 92 -12.27 7.45 8.76
CA PHE A 92 -11.48 6.23 8.59
C PHE A 92 -10.32 6.44 7.61
N GLN A 93 -10.50 7.27 6.59
CA GLN A 93 -9.43 7.65 5.67
C GLN A 93 -8.24 8.27 6.40
N HIS A 94 -8.48 9.22 7.29
CA HIS A 94 -7.42 9.88 8.06
C HIS A 94 -6.63 8.89 8.93
N VAL A 95 -7.33 7.96 9.57
CA VAL A 95 -6.72 6.94 10.43
C VAL A 95 -5.92 5.93 9.62
N ALA A 96 -6.43 5.49 8.47
CA ALA A 96 -5.72 4.59 7.56
C ALA A 96 -4.45 5.22 7.02
N ALA A 97 -4.50 6.51 6.63
CA ALA A 97 -3.32 7.25 6.18
C ALA A 97 -2.27 7.39 7.29
N ALA A 98 -2.67 7.76 8.51
CA ALA A 98 -1.76 7.89 9.64
C ALA A 98 -1.13 6.55 10.04
N ALA A 99 -1.91 5.47 10.03
CA ALA A 99 -1.42 4.12 10.30
C ALA A 99 -0.41 3.66 9.23
N PHE A 100 -0.72 3.92 7.94
CA PHE A 100 0.20 3.62 6.84
C PHE A 100 1.51 4.40 6.98
N GLN A 101 1.44 5.71 7.21
CA GLN A 101 2.62 6.55 7.40
C GLN A 101 3.49 6.03 8.55
N LYS A 102 2.89 5.72 9.70
CA LYS A 102 3.62 5.17 10.85
C LYS A 102 4.27 3.82 10.53
N ALA A 103 3.57 2.92 9.85
CA ALA A 103 4.12 1.62 9.46
C ALA A 103 5.30 1.75 8.49
N VAL A 104 5.24 2.73 7.58
CA VAL A 104 6.35 3.06 6.66
C VAL A 104 7.54 3.66 7.42
N GLU A 105 7.31 4.58 8.36
CA GLU A 105 8.36 5.14 9.23
C GLU A 105 9.06 4.03 10.02
N GLU A 106 8.31 3.12 10.65
CA GLU A 106 8.85 1.95 11.36
C GLU A 106 9.65 1.03 10.42
N ALA A 107 9.26 0.89 9.15
CA ALA A 107 9.99 0.09 8.17
C ALA A 107 11.33 0.76 7.79
N VAL A 108 11.36 2.09 7.67
CA VAL A 108 12.60 2.86 7.42
C VAL A 108 13.54 2.79 8.63
N GLU A 109 13.02 2.90 9.85
CA GLU A 109 13.80 2.76 11.08
C GLU A 109 14.45 1.38 11.17
N LYS A 110 13.68 0.30 10.93
CA LYS A 110 14.21 -1.06 10.89
C LYS A 110 15.25 -1.25 9.79
N PHE A 111 15.06 -0.66 8.62
CA PHE A 111 16.05 -0.69 7.55
C PHE A 111 17.37 -0.06 8.00
N GLN A 112 17.30 1.11 8.66
CA GLN A 112 18.48 1.79 9.18
C GLN A 112 19.19 0.98 10.26
N GLU A 113 18.44 0.34 11.17
CA GLU A 113 18.99 -0.56 12.19
C GLU A 113 19.71 -1.76 11.55
N GLU A 114 19.05 -2.44 10.61
CA GLU A 114 19.64 -3.56 9.87
C GLU A 114 20.90 -3.14 9.13
N MET A 115 20.90 -1.96 8.48
CA MET A 115 22.05 -1.43 7.76
C MET A 115 23.24 -1.14 8.69
N ASN A 116 23.01 -0.74 9.94
CA ASN A 116 24.08 -0.51 10.92
C ASN A 116 24.77 -1.82 11.35
N SER A 117 24.05 -2.94 11.33
CA SER A 117 24.58 -4.28 11.63
C SER A 117 25.01 -5.06 10.37
N TYR A 118 24.75 -4.50 9.19
CA TYR A 118 24.97 -5.18 7.94
C TYR A 118 26.47 -5.29 7.66
N THR A 119 26.93 -6.51 7.42
CA THR A 119 28.29 -6.80 6.97
C THR A 119 28.22 -7.37 5.57
N LEU A 120 29.00 -6.85 4.64
CA LEU A 120 29.10 -7.35 3.26
C LEU A 120 29.89 -8.67 3.17
N ILE A 121 29.80 -9.49 4.21
CA ILE A 121 30.60 -10.70 4.36
C ILE A 121 29.66 -11.89 4.14
N SER A 122 29.63 -12.33 2.87
CA SER A 122 29.05 -13.59 2.38
C SER A 122 27.59 -13.50 1.91
N ALA A 123 27.41 -13.85 0.63
CA ALA A 123 26.13 -14.36 0.12
C ALA A 123 25.54 -15.37 1.12
N PRO A 124 24.24 -15.31 1.43
CA PRO A 124 23.67 -16.29 2.33
C PRO A 124 23.81 -17.67 1.68
N ALA A 125 24.42 -18.59 2.43
CA ALA A 125 24.48 -20.00 2.09
C ALA A 125 23.07 -20.62 2.21
N VAL A 126 22.16 -20.32 1.28
CA VAL A 126 20.79 -20.89 1.27
C VAL A 126 20.75 -22.27 0.58
N LEU A 127 21.90 -22.93 0.37
CA LEU A 127 21.96 -24.30 -0.16
C LEU A 127 22.37 -25.36 0.88
N GLY A 128 22.33 -25.06 2.19
CA GLY A 128 22.88 -26.00 3.18
C GLY A 128 22.22 -26.00 4.56
N GLY A 129 20.90 -26.10 4.67
CA GLY A 129 20.31 -26.41 5.99
C GLY A 129 18.81 -26.17 6.13
N SER A 130 18.03 -27.24 5.97
CA SER A 130 16.75 -27.52 6.64
C SER A 130 15.73 -26.37 6.80
N THR A 131 14.92 -26.15 5.76
CA THR A 131 13.45 -26.30 5.73
C THR A 131 12.97 -25.55 4.50
N ALA A 132 12.84 -26.27 3.38
CA ALA A 132 12.20 -25.72 2.19
C ALA A 132 10.75 -25.38 2.55
N VAL A 133 10.47 -24.10 2.75
CA VAL A 133 9.10 -23.59 2.76
C VAL A 133 8.53 -23.90 1.37
N PRO A 134 7.40 -24.62 1.24
CA PRO A 134 6.88 -24.98 -0.06
C PRO A 134 6.56 -23.70 -0.85
N VAL A 135 7.24 -23.51 -1.97
CA VAL A 135 6.98 -22.40 -2.91
C VAL A 135 5.67 -22.71 -3.64
N PRO A 136 4.63 -21.86 -3.54
CA PRO A 136 3.48 -21.97 -4.43
C PRO A 136 3.93 -21.55 -5.83
N VAL A 137 3.72 -22.42 -6.81
CA VAL A 137 3.92 -22.14 -8.24
C VAL A 137 3.29 -20.79 -8.60
N ALA A 138 4.08 -19.91 -9.20
CA ALA A 138 3.65 -18.58 -9.63
C ALA A 138 2.42 -18.72 -10.55
N GLN A 139 1.28 -18.20 -10.11
CA GLN A 139 0.11 -18.00 -10.97
C GLN A 139 0.22 -16.61 -11.62
N PRO A 140 -0.10 -16.46 -12.92
CA PRO A 140 -0.11 -15.16 -13.56
C PRO A 140 -1.10 -14.24 -12.82
N GLY A 141 -0.58 -13.19 -12.17
CA GLY A 141 -1.36 -12.25 -11.36
C GLY A 141 -0.97 -12.20 -9.87
N THR A 142 -0.07 -13.05 -9.37
CA THR A 142 0.42 -12.95 -7.98
C THR A 142 1.63 -12.01 -7.89
N LEU A 143 1.53 -10.97 -7.03
CA LEU A 143 2.67 -10.12 -6.67
C LEU A 143 3.61 -10.93 -5.76
N GLN A 144 4.54 -11.68 -6.37
CA GLN A 144 5.59 -12.37 -5.63
C GLN A 144 6.80 -11.45 -5.45
N PRO A 145 7.37 -11.33 -4.24
CA PRO A 145 8.59 -10.58 -4.00
C PRO A 145 9.75 -11.12 -4.85
N PRO A 146 10.62 -10.26 -5.42
CA PRO A 146 11.83 -10.69 -6.12
C PRO A 146 12.75 -11.51 -5.21
N MET A 147 13.05 -12.75 -5.58
CA MET A 147 13.84 -13.67 -4.75
C MET A 147 15.29 -13.18 -4.54
N MET A 148 15.82 -12.39 -5.48
CA MET A 148 17.15 -11.76 -5.39
C MET A 148 17.29 -10.80 -4.19
N LEU A 149 16.17 -10.26 -3.68
CA LEU A 149 16.19 -9.40 -2.49
C LEU A 149 16.46 -10.19 -1.21
N LEU A 150 16.28 -11.52 -1.22
CA LEU A 150 16.60 -12.38 -0.07
C LEU A 150 18.11 -12.46 0.18
N ASP A 151 18.93 -12.19 -0.84
CA ASP A 151 20.38 -12.10 -0.71
C ASP A 151 20.81 -10.80 0.01
N PHE A 152 19.89 -9.85 0.19
CA PHE A 152 20.10 -8.55 0.83
C PHE A 152 19.09 -8.34 1.99
N PRO A 153 19.39 -8.85 3.20
CA PRO A 153 18.49 -8.79 4.36
C PRO A 153 17.89 -7.41 4.67
N PRO A 154 18.64 -6.28 4.59
CA PRO A 154 18.06 -4.96 4.83
C PRO A 154 16.92 -4.64 3.84
N LEU A 155 17.12 -4.90 2.53
CA LEU A 155 16.10 -4.64 1.51
C LEU A 155 14.88 -5.55 1.66
N ALA A 156 15.09 -6.83 1.99
CA ALA A 156 14.01 -7.77 2.26
C ALA A 156 13.17 -7.34 3.47
N CYS A 157 13.83 -6.92 4.56
CA CYS A 157 13.15 -6.43 5.76
C CYS A 157 12.29 -5.20 5.45
N PHE A 158 12.86 -4.22 4.74
CA PHE A 158 12.15 -3.02 4.32
C PHE A 158 10.94 -3.34 3.43
N LEU A 159 11.13 -4.18 2.40
CA LEU A 159 10.05 -4.59 1.51
C LEU A 159 8.92 -5.29 2.27
N ASN A 160 9.25 -6.19 3.19
CA ASN A 160 8.26 -6.88 4.00
C ASN A 160 7.46 -5.91 4.89
N GLY A 161 8.13 -4.91 5.49
CA GLY A 161 7.47 -3.85 6.25
C GLY A 161 6.46 -3.08 5.39
N LEU A 162 6.86 -2.67 4.18
CA LEU A 162 5.98 -2.00 3.24
C LEU A 162 4.81 -2.88 2.78
N LEU A 163 5.03 -4.18 2.56
CA LEU A 163 3.98 -5.12 2.19
C LEU A 163 2.94 -5.29 3.29
N VAL A 164 3.35 -5.33 4.56
CA VAL A 164 2.41 -5.33 5.70
C VAL A 164 1.59 -4.04 5.70
N ALA A 165 2.24 -2.87 5.55
CA ALA A 165 1.56 -1.58 5.50
C ALA A 165 0.53 -1.51 4.34
N PHE A 166 0.88 -2.02 3.16
CA PHE A 166 -0.03 -2.10 2.01
C PHE A 166 -1.21 -3.04 2.25
N ASN A 167 -0.99 -4.18 2.89
CA ASN A 167 -2.04 -5.14 3.19
C ASN A 167 -3.06 -4.56 4.18
N ASP A 168 -2.59 -3.86 5.21
CA ASP A 168 -3.46 -3.21 6.20
C ASP A 168 -4.24 -2.06 5.55
N LEU A 169 -3.58 -1.26 4.72
CA LEU A 169 -4.20 -0.16 3.99
C LEU A 169 -5.31 -0.65 3.03
N ARG A 170 -5.11 -1.81 2.37
CA ARG A 170 -6.05 -2.37 1.37
C ARG A 170 -7.49 -2.49 1.91
N LEU A 171 -7.64 -2.76 3.19
CA LEU A 171 -8.94 -2.95 3.83
C LEU A 171 -9.76 -1.66 3.93
N CYS A 172 -9.08 -0.50 3.93
CA CYS A 172 -9.66 0.83 4.02
C CYS A 172 -8.88 1.78 3.10
N CYS A 173 -8.84 1.49 1.80
CA CYS A 173 -8.07 2.25 0.81
C CYS A 173 -8.97 3.13 -0.09
N PRO A 174 -9.43 4.30 0.38
CA PRO A 174 -10.04 5.28 -0.50
C PRO A 174 -9.07 5.69 -1.61
N ILE A 175 -9.59 5.84 -2.83
CA ILE A 175 -8.81 6.34 -3.96
C ILE A 175 -8.23 7.74 -3.71
N ALA A 176 -8.87 8.52 -2.83
CA ALA A 176 -8.41 9.81 -2.37
C ALA A 176 -7.04 9.76 -1.66
N LEU A 177 -6.63 8.60 -1.13
CA LEU A 177 -5.32 8.42 -0.48
C LEU A 177 -4.16 8.20 -1.46
N ALA A 178 -4.42 8.04 -2.76
CA ALA A 178 -3.39 7.69 -3.72
C ALA A 178 -2.19 8.66 -3.69
N GLN A 179 -2.45 9.96 -3.59
CA GLN A 179 -1.40 10.96 -3.50
C GLN A 179 -0.63 10.89 -2.17
N ASP A 180 -1.34 10.84 -1.05
CA ASP A 180 -0.74 10.80 0.29
C ASP A 180 0.16 9.56 0.46
N VAL A 181 -0.32 8.40 0.03
CA VAL A 181 0.39 7.13 0.07
C VAL A 181 1.62 7.15 -0.84
N THR A 182 1.48 7.67 -2.06
CA THR A 182 2.61 7.75 -2.99
C THR A 182 3.67 8.71 -2.46
N SER A 183 3.29 9.90 -1.99
CA SER A 183 4.21 10.88 -1.40
C SER A 183 4.89 10.36 -0.13
N CYS A 184 4.19 9.59 0.70
CA CYS A 184 4.76 8.93 1.87
C CYS A 184 5.83 7.91 1.46
N LEU A 185 5.53 7.08 0.47
CA LEU A 185 6.46 6.07 -0.03
C LEU A 185 7.70 6.71 -0.69
N GLU A 186 7.53 7.75 -1.50
CA GLU A 186 8.64 8.47 -2.12
C GLU A 186 9.58 9.09 -1.08
N LYS A 187 9.03 9.68 -0.02
CA LYS A 187 9.83 10.18 1.12
C LYS A 187 10.62 9.05 1.79
N ALA A 188 9.97 7.93 2.07
CA ALA A 188 10.61 6.77 2.68
C ALA A 188 11.74 6.19 1.83
N LEU A 189 11.51 6.07 0.52
CA LEU A 189 12.54 5.64 -0.44
C LEU A 189 13.70 6.65 -0.53
N GLY A 190 13.39 7.94 -0.43
CA GLY A 190 14.40 8.99 -0.34
C GLY A 190 15.27 8.87 0.92
N GLU A 191 14.68 8.59 2.08
CA GLU A 191 15.43 8.33 3.31
C GLU A 191 16.29 7.06 3.21
N VAL A 192 15.73 5.96 2.72
CA VAL A 192 16.48 4.71 2.46
C VAL A 192 17.66 4.98 1.51
N THR A 193 17.46 5.76 0.45
CA THR A 193 18.55 6.13 -0.48
C THR A 193 19.65 6.92 0.23
N LYS A 194 19.30 7.86 1.11
CA LYS A 194 20.28 8.61 1.91
C LYS A 194 21.05 7.69 2.86
N THR A 195 20.37 6.73 3.50
CA THR A 195 20.99 5.72 4.36
C THR A 195 22.00 4.88 3.59
N ILE A 196 21.64 4.40 2.39
CA ILE A 196 22.53 3.62 1.52
C ILE A 196 23.78 4.44 1.15
N LEU A 197 23.60 5.71 0.78
CA LEU A 197 24.72 6.60 0.46
C LEU A 197 25.62 6.90 1.68
N ALA A 198 25.02 7.05 2.86
CA ALA A 198 25.77 7.26 4.10
C ALA A 198 26.60 6.03 4.45
N PHE A 199 26.05 4.83 4.29
CA PHE A 199 26.76 3.57 4.46
C PHE A 199 27.95 3.46 3.49
N HIS A 200 27.73 3.72 2.19
CA HIS A 200 28.82 3.72 1.21
C HIS A 200 29.95 4.67 1.62
N ARG A 201 29.62 5.92 1.98
CA ARG A 201 30.63 6.91 2.39
C ARG A 201 31.40 6.53 3.64
N ALA A 202 30.79 5.78 4.56
CA ALA A 202 31.43 5.32 5.78
C ALA A 202 32.41 4.16 5.50
N GLU A 203 32.07 3.27 4.57
CA GLU A 203 32.83 2.04 4.31
C GLU A 203 33.66 2.03 3.01
N GLU A 204 33.56 3.06 2.16
CA GLU A 204 34.26 3.15 0.86
C GLU A 204 35.77 2.94 0.97
N ALA A 205 36.40 3.42 2.05
CA ALA A 205 37.84 3.25 2.28
C ALA A 205 38.23 1.85 2.80
N ALA A 206 37.26 1.07 3.27
CA ALA A 206 37.43 -0.25 3.86
C ALA A 206 37.00 -1.40 2.93
N PHE A 207 36.21 -1.11 1.88
CA PHE A 207 35.74 -2.13 0.96
C PHE A 207 36.87 -2.84 0.21
N SER A 208 36.82 -4.16 0.22
CA SER A 208 37.49 -4.99 -0.78
C SER A 208 36.76 -4.90 -2.14
N THR A 209 37.44 -5.27 -3.22
CA THR A 209 36.85 -5.30 -4.57
C THR A 209 35.56 -6.14 -4.62
N ARG A 210 35.53 -7.26 -3.89
CA ARG A 210 34.35 -8.14 -3.81
C ARG A 210 33.18 -7.48 -3.07
N GLU A 211 33.44 -6.74 -2.01
CA GLU A 211 32.41 -6.02 -1.25
C GLU A 211 31.84 -4.85 -2.07
N GLN A 212 32.69 -4.18 -2.85
CA GLN A 212 32.28 -3.13 -3.77
C GLN A 212 31.35 -3.66 -4.88
N GLU A 213 31.63 -4.84 -5.44
CA GLU A 213 30.74 -5.54 -6.38
C GLU A 213 29.40 -5.92 -5.73
N LEU A 214 29.42 -6.48 -4.52
CA LEU A 214 28.20 -6.83 -3.78
C LEU A 214 27.35 -5.58 -3.47
N PHE A 215 27.99 -4.46 -3.11
CA PHE A 215 27.30 -3.21 -2.87
C PHE A 215 26.70 -2.62 -4.15
N SER A 216 27.37 -2.78 -5.29
CA SER A 216 26.82 -2.40 -6.59
C SER A 216 25.60 -3.25 -6.95
N GLN A 217 25.65 -4.57 -6.70
CA GLN A 217 24.50 -5.47 -6.86
C GLN A 217 23.34 -5.12 -5.92
N PHE A 218 23.63 -4.73 -4.67
CA PHE A 218 22.64 -4.24 -3.72
C PHE A 218 21.92 -2.99 -4.25
N CYS A 219 22.67 -2.02 -4.79
CA CYS A 219 22.11 -0.80 -5.38
C CYS A 219 21.27 -1.10 -6.62
N ALA A 220 21.72 -2.04 -7.46
CA ALA A 220 20.97 -2.51 -8.62
C ALA A 220 19.66 -3.19 -8.19
N ALA A 221 19.68 -4.08 -7.19
CA ALA A 221 18.48 -4.74 -6.68
C ALA A 221 17.48 -3.74 -6.07
N PHE A 222 17.95 -2.70 -5.38
CA PHE A 222 17.09 -1.62 -4.90
C PHE A 222 16.36 -0.91 -6.05
N LEU A 223 17.07 -0.54 -7.12
CA LEU A 223 16.51 0.24 -8.22
C LEU A 223 15.74 -0.57 -9.26
N GLU A 224 16.19 -1.78 -9.58
CA GLU A 224 15.69 -2.59 -10.70
C GLU A 224 14.66 -3.64 -10.25
N ASP A 225 14.71 -4.10 -9.00
CA ASP A 225 13.79 -5.09 -8.47
C ASP A 225 12.77 -4.48 -7.51
N LEU A 226 13.25 -3.79 -6.46
CA LEU A 226 12.40 -3.29 -5.39
C LEU A 226 11.51 -2.13 -5.87
N LEU A 227 12.07 -1.11 -6.53
CA LEU A 227 11.26 0.02 -7.02
C LEU A 227 10.17 -0.39 -8.02
N PRO A 228 10.45 -1.20 -9.07
CA PRO A 228 9.40 -1.62 -9.99
C PRO A 228 8.36 -2.52 -9.33
N PHE A 229 8.76 -3.34 -8.37
CA PHE A 229 7.83 -4.14 -7.59
C PHE A 229 6.89 -3.26 -6.74
N LEU A 230 7.40 -2.27 -6.03
CA LEU A 230 6.58 -1.32 -5.27
C LEU A 230 5.64 -0.52 -6.18
N ASN A 231 6.11 -0.11 -7.36
CA ASN A 231 5.29 0.56 -8.35
C ASN A 231 4.13 -0.34 -8.84
N ARG A 232 4.37 -1.65 -9.02
CA ARG A 232 3.30 -2.62 -9.30
C ARG A 232 2.33 -2.74 -8.14
N CYS A 233 2.80 -2.79 -6.89
CA CYS A 233 1.94 -2.81 -5.70
C CYS A 233 1.03 -1.56 -5.65
N LEU A 234 1.59 -0.38 -5.91
CA LEU A 234 0.80 0.86 -5.98
C LEU A 234 -0.24 0.82 -7.10
N GLN A 235 0.09 0.29 -8.28
CA GLN A 235 -0.88 0.17 -9.38
C GLN A 235 -1.99 -0.85 -9.10
N VAL A 236 -1.72 -1.86 -8.28
CA VAL A 236 -2.75 -2.81 -7.81
C VAL A 236 -3.64 -2.17 -6.74
N LEU A 237 -3.07 -1.39 -5.82
CA LEU A 237 -3.82 -0.65 -4.80
C LEU A 237 -4.65 0.51 -5.40
N PHE A 238 -4.07 1.22 -6.38
CA PHE A 238 -4.66 2.37 -7.05
C PHE A 238 -4.61 2.18 -8.56
N PRO A 239 -5.56 1.42 -9.14
CA PRO A 239 -5.62 1.18 -10.57
C PRO A 239 -5.66 2.51 -11.36
N PRO A 240 -4.78 2.72 -12.35
CA PRO A 240 -4.73 3.96 -13.12
C PRO A 240 -6.05 4.32 -13.81
N ALA A 241 -6.82 3.31 -14.22
CA ALA A 241 -8.15 3.50 -14.79
C ALA A 241 -9.15 4.09 -13.78
N GLN A 242 -9.10 3.64 -12.52
CA GLN A 242 -9.95 4.18 -11.45
C GLN A 242 -9.53 5.60 -11.07
N LEU A 243 -8.22 5.87 -11.05
CA LEU A 243 -7.69 7.21 -10.78
C LEU A 243 -8.12 8.21 -11.86
N ALA A 244 -7.95 7.82 -13.13
CA ALA A 244 -8.38 8.61 -14.27
C ALA A 244 -9.89 8.90 -14.24
N GLN A 245 -10.70 7.89 -13.91
CA GLN A 245 -12.15 8.04 -13.75
C GLN A 245 -12.51 8.98 -12.59
N ALA A 246 -11.88 8.84 -11.43
CA ALA A 246 -12.15 9.68 -10.26
C ALA A 246 -11.76 11.15 -10.50
N LEU A 247 -10.71 11.40 -11.29
CA LEU A 247 -10.24 12.73 -11.65
C LEU A 247 -10.97 13.31 -12.88
N GLY A 248 -11.79 12.52 -13.58
CA GLY A 248 -12.51 12.96 -14.78
C GLY A 248 -11.61 13.22 -15.99
N VAL A 249 -10.44 12.56 -16.06
CA VAL A 249 -9.43 12.78 -17.11
C VAL A 249 -9.13 11.50 -17.88
N PRO A 250 -8.72 11.57 -19.15
CA PRO A 250 -8.29 10.38 -19.88
C PRO A 250 -6.99 9.81 -19.28
N PRO A 251 -6.79 8.47 -19.27
CA PRO A 251 -5.61 7.84 -18.68
C PRO A 251 -4.27 8.33 -19.24
N THR A 252 -4.28 8.79 -20.50
CA THR A 252 -3.11 9.37 -21.19
C THR A 252 -2.66 10.70 -20.59
N GLN A 253 -3.54 11.41 -19.90
CA GLN A 253 -3.24 12.69 -19.24
C GLN A 253 -2.91 12.52 -17.75
N LEU A 254 -3.05 11.31 -17.19
CA LEU A 254 -2.77 11.04 -15.78
C LEU A 254 -1.29 11.34 -15.45
N GLN A 255 -0.37 11.01 -16.35
CA GLN A 255 1.05 11.34 -16.20
C GLN A 255 1.34 12.84 -16.15
N ARG A 256 0.46 13.68 -16.71
CA ARG A 256 0.62 15.15 -16.71
C ARG A 256 0.13 15.82 -15.44
N LEU A 257 -0.67 15.10 -14.63
CA LEU A 257 -1.23 15.60 -13.37
C LEU A 257 -0.37 15.25 -12.15
N GLY A 258 0.80 14.66 -12.38
CA GLY A 258 1.76 14.27 -11.34
C GLY A 258 1.87 12.75 -11.16
N HIS A 259 2.68 12.35 -10.19
CA HIS A 259 3.05 10.96 -9.91
C HIS A 259 1.97 10.22 -9.08
N LEU A 260 0.69 10.39 -9.43
CA LEU A 260 -0.42 9.74 -8.72
C LEU A 260 -0.36 8.21 -8.91
N GLY A 261 -0.03 7.48 -7.84
CA GLY A 261 0.04 6.02 -7.84
C GLY A 261 1.25 5.45 -8.59
N ARG A 262 2.31 6.25 -8.79
CA ARG A 262 3.56 5.82 -9.41
C ARG A 262 4.76 6.47 -8.72
N ILE A 263 5.84 5.72 -8.57
CA ILE A 263 7.09 6.21 -7.97
C ILE A 263 7.98 6.82 -9.06
N GLU A 264 8.54 8.00 -8.81
CA GLU A 264 9.60 8.57 -9.66
C GLU A 264 10.96 7.88 -9.45
N VAL A 265 11.18 6.83 -10.25
CA VAL A 265 12.45 6.08 -10.25
C VAL A 265 13.63 6.96 -10.66
N GLY A 266 13.41 7.97 -11.53
CA GLY A 266 14.47 8.88 -11.98
C GLY A 266 15.12 9.66 -10.84
N ALA A 267 14.30 10.25 -9.95
CA ALA A 267 14.78 11.05 -8.81
C ALA A 267 15.57 10.21 -7.79
N LEU A 268 15.28 8.91 -7.68
CA LEU A 268 15.98 7.98 -6.80
C LEU A 268 17.23 7.36 -7.45
N ARG A 269 17.24 7.26 -8.78
CA ARG A 269 18.37 6.73 -9.56
C ARG A 269 19.51 7.74 -9.68
N GLU A 270 19.21 9.04 -9.85
CA GLU A 270 20.22 10.09 -10.00
C GLU A 270 21.30 10.07 -8.89
N PRO A 271 20.95 9.99 -7.59
CA PRO A 271 21.94 9.93 -6.52
C PRO A 271 22.76 8.63 -6.50
N LEU A 272 22.23 7.53 -7.03
CA LEU A 272 22.89 6.22 -7.02
C LEU A 272 23.63 5.91 -8.33
N ALA A 273 23.53 6.77 -9.34
CA ALA A 273 24.05 6.50 -10.69
C ALA A 273 25.56 6.21 -10.73
N PHE A 274 26.34 6.77 -9.81
CA PHE A 274 27.79 6.55 -9.73
C PHE A 274 28.18 5.20 -9.10
N LEU A 275 27.23 4.52 -8.44
CA LEU A 275 27.42 3.23 -7.76
C LEU A 275 26.97 2.04 -8.60
N LEU A 276 26.23 2.30 -9.69
CA LEU A 276 25.72 1.27 -10.57
C LEU A 276 26.82 0.76 -11.52
N PRO A 277 26.77 -0.52 -11.91
CA PRO A 277 27.62 -1.01 -12.99
C PRO A 277 27.35 -0.18 -14.24
N ALA A 278 28.39 0.08 -15.04
CA ALA A 278 28.21 0.74 -16.33
C ALA A 278 27.13 0.00 -17.14
N PRO A 279 26.21 0.70 -17.82
CA PRO A 279 25.15 0.05 -18.58
C PRO A 279 25.77 -0.71 -19.76
N GLY A 280 26.04 -2.00 -19.59
CA GLY A 280 26.41 -2.91 -20.68
C GLY A 280 27.67 -3.78 -20.49
N GLU A 281 27.84 -4.46 -19.37
CA GLU A 281 28.57 -5.75 -19.40
C GLU A 281 27.55 -6.89 -19.24
N GLU A 282 27.03 -7.34 -20.37
CA GLU A 282 26.47 -8.69 -20.46
C GLU A 282 27.51 -9.68 -19.94
N PRO A 283 27.15 -10.64 -19.06
CA PRO A 283 28.08 -11.70 -18.70
C PRO A 283 28.52 -12.41 -19.99
N PRO A 284 29.83 -12.74 -20.16
CA PRO A 284 30.29 -13.41 -21.36
C PRO A 284 29.50 -14.70 -21.50
N ALA A 285 28.79 -14.82 -22.62
CA ALA A 285 28.06 -16.03 -22.96
C ALA A 285 29.00 -17.21 -22.80
N LEU A 286 28.66 -18.11 -21.87
CA LEU A 286 29.33 -19.40 -21.71
C LEU A 286 29.37 -20.07 -23.08
N GLU A 287 30.56 -20.11 -23.69
CA GLU A 287 30.81 -20.83 -24.91
C GLU A 287 30.33 -22.27 -24.73
N SER A 288 29.26 -22.62 -25.43
CA SER A 288 28.77 -23.98 -25.52
C SER A 288 29.90 -24.87 -26.06
N PRO A 289 30.21 -26.01 -25.41
CA PRO A 289 31.31 -26.87 -25.84
C PRO A 289 31.04 -27.45 -27.24
N PRO A 290 32.11 -27.77 -28.01
CA PRO A 290 31.97 -28.19 -29.39
C PRO A 290 31.21 -29.51 -29.50
N ARG A 291 30.29 -29.55 -30.47
CA ARG A 291 29.55 -30.74 -30.90
C ARG A 291 30.54 -31.84 -31.27
N LEU A 292 30.56 -32.93 -30.50
CA LEU A 292 31.22 -34.17 -30.89
C LEU A 292 30.47 -34.75 -32.10
N GLU A 293 31.12 -34.72 -33.26
CA GLU A 293 30.69 -35.46 -34.44
C GLU A 293 30.72 -36.95 -34.12
N ARG A 294 29.56 -37.60 -34.14
CA ARG A 294 29.46 -39.07 -34.15
C ARG A 294 29.86 -39.54 -35.55
N GLU A 295 31.04 -40.13 -35.66
CA GLU A 295 31.34 -41.10 -36.72
C GLU A 295 30.43 -42.33 -36.51
N GLU A 296 29.32 -42.41 -37.23
CA GLU A 296 28.62 -43.68 -37.43
C GLU A 296 29.23 -44.41 -38.63
N GLY A 297 29.98 -45.46 -38.30
CA GLY A 297 30.63 -46.35 -39.24
C GLY A 297 29.64 -47.18 -40.06
N ALA A 298 29.97 -47.26 -41.35
CA ALA A 298 29.87 -48.43 -42.23
C ALA A 298 28.83 -49.51 -41.92
N VAL A 299 27.75 -49.53 -42.71
CA VAL A 299 26.98 -50.73 -43.00
C VAL A 299 27.46 -51.28 -44.35
N PRO A 300 28.02 -52.51 -44.44
CA PRO A 300 28.19 -53.20 -45.71
C PRO A 300 26.90 -53.97 -46.04
N GLY A 301 26.47 -53.87 -47.30
CA GLY A 301 25.19 -54.37 -47.79
C GLY A 301 25.14 -55.87 -48.14
N ASP A 302 23.88 -56.33 -48.19
CA ASP A 302 23.23 -57.29 -49.11
C ASP A 302 23.74 -58.74 -49.23
N PRO A 303 22.90 -59.70 -49.69
CA PRO A 303 21.60 -59.54 -50.38
C PRO A 303 20.36 -60.15 -49.69
#